data_AF-A0A9D7UG20-F1
#
_entry.id   AF-A0A9D7UG20-F1
#
_cell.length_a   1.000
_cell.length_b   1.000
_cell.length_c   1.000
_cell.angle_alpha   90.00
_cell.angle_beta   90.00
_cell.angle_gamma   90.00
#
_symmetry.space_group_name_H-M   'P 1'
#
loop_
_entity.id
_entity.type
_entity.pdbx_description
1 polymer ?
#
loop_
_entity_poly.entity_id
_entity_poly.type
_entity_poly.pdbx_seq_one_letter_code
_entity_poly.pdbx_strand_id
1 'polypeptide(L)'
;MKTAITITAGLALAGSALAQSSIRPDAKFAWSENIGWTNWRDANAATSGVRVHPRFLSGFIWAENVGWINVGDGSPADCLQYSNATGADTGVNILPNGELTGLAWGENVGWINFDTRSALGLMGMQARFDLALRRFRGWAWGENVGWINLDDETHALRATPTCLGDVDQNGVVNFSDLNQVLSSFNASGDCILGDTNGDGVTNFEDLNNVLSYFNLNCPE
;
A
#
# COMPACT_ATOMS: atom_id res chain seq x y z
N MET A 1 -33.07 -44.77 30.95
CA MET A 1 -32.25 -43.55 31.10
C MET A 1 -31.81 -43.15 29.70
N LYS A 2 -32.31 -42.01 29.18
CA LYS A 2 -31.99 -41.53 27.83
C LYS A 2 -30.82 -40.56 27.93
N THR A 3 -29.67 -40.92 27.39
CA THR A 3 -28.45 -40.10 27.36
C THR A 3 -28.61 -39.02 26.29
N ALA A 4 -28.68 -37.76 26.70
CA ALA A 4 -28.69 -36.62 25.78
C ALA A 4 -27.23 -36.24 25.45
N ILE A 5 -26.88 -36.27 24.16
CA ILE A 5 -25.59 -35.80 23.66
C ILE A 5 -25.76 -34.34 23.26
N THR A 6 -25.17 -33.44 24.04
CA THR A 6 -25.15 -32.00 23.74
C THR A 6 -23.99 -31.74 22.77
N ILE A 7 -24.29 -31.34 21.54
CA ILE A 7 -23.28 -30.87 20.58
C ILE A 7 -23.15 -29.36 20.75
N THR A 8 -22.02 -28.93 21.32
CA THR A 8 -21.67 -27.51 21.40
C THR A 8 -21.02 -27.10 20.08
N ALA A 9 -21.75 -26.38 19.24
CA ALA A 9 -21.18 -25.72 18.07
C ALA A 9 -20.36 -24.51 18.55
N GLY A 10 -19.03 -24.61 18.51
CA GLY A 10 -18.14 -23.49 18.78
C GLY A 10 -18.20 -22.49 17.62
N LEU A 11 -18.77 -21.31 17.86
CA LEU A 11 -18.71 -20.20 16.92
C LEU A 11 -17.27 -19.67 16.92
N ALA A 12 -16.49 -20.02 15.90
CA ALA A 12 -15.18 -19.42 15.70
C ALA A 12 -15.38 -17.97 15.26
N LEU A 13 -15.09 -17.03 16.16
CA LEU A 13 -14.93 -15.62 15.79
C LEU A 13 -13.70 -15.55 14.89
N ALA A 14 -13.91 -15.38 13.58
CA ALA A 14 -12.85 -14.97 12.68
C ALA A 14 -12.41 -13.57 13.12
N GLY A 15 -11.29 -13.50 13.83
CA GLY A 15 -10.65 -12.22 14.10
C GLY A 15 -10.28 -11.60 12.76
N SER A 16 -10.52 -10.29 12.60
CA SER A 16 -10.05 -9.54 11.44
C SER A 16 -8.55 -9.79 11.28
N ALA A 17 -8.15 -10.45 10.20
CA ALA A 17 -6.74 -10.52 9.85
C ALA A 17 -6.28 -9.07 9.62
N LEU A 18 -5.22 -8.65 10.32
CA LEU A 18 -4.58 -7.38 10.00
C LEU A 18 -4.10 -7.47 8.55
N ALA A 19 -4.47 -6.49 7.72
CA ALA A 19 -4.03 -6.45 6.33
C ALA A 19 -2.50 -6.50 6.26
N GLN A 20 -1.97 -7.58 5.69
CA GLN A 20 -0.53 -7.79 5.55
C GLN A 20 0.06 -6.71 4.64
N SER A 21 1.35 -6.42 4.78
CA SER A 21 2.06 -5.55 3.84
C SER A 21 1.85 -6.02 2.39
N SER A 22 1.62 -5.06 1.48
CA SER A 22 1.50 -5.33 0.04
C SER A 22 2.87 -5.28 -0.66
N ILE A 23 3.97 -5.46 0.07
CA ILE A 23 5.33 -5.55 -0.47
C ILE A 23 5.73 -7.01 -0.56
N ARG A 24 6.33 -7.40 -1.69
CA ARG A 24 6.71 -8.79 -1.93
C ARG A 24 7.76 -9.28 -0.93
N PRO A 25 7.64 -10.50 -0.38
CA PRO A 25 8.58 -11.02 0.61
C PRO A 25 10.02 -11.19 0.08
N ASP A 26 10.17 -11.41 -1.23
CA ASP A 26 11.44 -11.60 -1.94
C ASP A 26 12.01 -10.30 -2.53
N ALA A 27 11.27 -9.19 -2.49
CA ALA A 27 11.59 -7.94 -3.18
C ALA A 27 11.18 -6.72 -2.34
N LYS A 28 11.73 -6.63 -1.12
CA LYS A 28 11.30 -5.72 -0.04
C LYS A 28 12.32 -4.68 0.41
N PHE A 29 13.48 -4.64 -0.22
CA PHE A 29 14.59 -3.80 0.23
C PHE A 29 14.87 -2.64 -0.70
N ALA A 30 15.18 -1.49 -0.12
CA ALA A 30 15.80 -0.35 -0.79
C ALA A 30 17.08 0.04 -0.04
N TRP A 31 18.00 0.74 -0.71
CA TRP A 31 19.34 1.04 -0.16
C TRP A 31 19.57 2.54 -0.02
N SER A 32 20.22 2.95 1.07
CA SER A 32 20.83 4.28 1.20
C SER A 32 22.25 4.14 1.71
N GLU A 33 23.16 4.94 1.16
CA GLU A 33 24.55 4.96 1.61
C GLU A 33 24.69 5.40 3.08
N ASN A 34 23.76 6.22 3.58
CA ASN A 34 23.88 6.82 4.91
C ASN A 34 23.14 6.02 6.00
N ILE A 35 22.11 5.24 5.64
CA ILE A 35 21.31 4.48 6.61
C ILE A 35 21.24 2.97 6.31
N GLY A 36 21.89 2.52 5.24
CA GLY A 36 21.96 1.12 4.85
C GLY A 36 20.67 0.59 4.22
N TRP A 37 20.38 -0.70 4.43
CA TRP A 37 19.18 -1.34 3.92
C TRP A 37 17.94 -0.89 4.67
N THR A 38 16.87 -0.63 3.90
CA THR A 38 15.54 -0.31 4.41
C THR A 38 14.57 -1.42 4.00
N ASN A 39 13.87 -2.01 4.96
CA ASN A 39 12.91 -3.10 4.76
C ASN A 39 11.49 -2.53 4.75
N TRP A 40 10.84 -2.61 3.59
CA TRP A 40 9.52 -2.02 3.36
C TRP A 40 8.37 -2.96 3.75
N ARG A 41 8.65 -4.23 4.04
CA ARG A 41 7.62 -5.23 4.31
C ARG A 41 7.49 -5.56 5.79
N ASP A 42 8.58 -5.87 6.47
CA ASP A 42 8.51 -6.69 7.69
C ASP A 42 8.30 -5.88 8.98
N ALA A 43 7.86 -4.62 8.87
CA ALA A 43 7.54 -3.83 10.05
C ALA A 43 6.47 -4.51 10.91
N ASN A 44 6.80 -4.71 12.20
CA ASN A 44 5.99 -5.49 13.14
C ASN A 44 5.54 -6.85 12.57
N ALA A 45 6.49 -7.65 12.09
CA ALA A 45 6.23 -8.95 11.46
C ALA A 45 5.26 -8.85 10.25
N ALA A 46 5.43 -7.80 9.44
CA ALA A 46 4.62 -7.47 8.27
C ALA A 46 3.18 -7.00 8.50
N THR A 47 2.75 -6.83 9.76
CA THR A 47 1.41 -6.29 10.07
C THR A 47 1.35 -4.76 9.95
N SER A 48 2.50 -4.09 10.02
CA SER A 48 2.62 -2.64 9.92
C SER A 48 3.52 -2.21 8.75
N GLY A 49 3.90 -3.14 7.88
CA GLY A 49 4.70 -2.84 6.69
C GLY A 49 3.98 -1.94 5.70
N VAL A 50 4.72 -1.49 4.68
CA VAL A 50 4.17 -0.62 3.65
C VAL A 50 3.03 -1.32 2.92
N ARG A 51 1.94 -0.58 2.69
CA ARG A 51 0.80 -0.93 1.85
C ARG A 51 0.68 0.08 0.73
N VAL A 52 0.46 -0.42 -0.48
CA VAL A 52 0.35 0.34 -1.72
C VAL A 52 -1.12 0.44 -2.10
N HIS A 53 -1.73 1.58 -1.81
CA HIS A 53 -3.08 1.92 -2.24
C HIS A 53 -3.05 2.47 -3.67
N PRO A 54 -4.19 2.68 -4.33
CA PRO A 54 -4.22 3.23 -5.69
C PRO A 54 -3.51 4.59 -5.81
N ARG A 55 -3.57 5.41 -4.76
CA ARG A 55 -3.15 6.81 -4.80
C ARG A 55 -2.18 7.24 -3.70
N PHE A 56 -1.84 6.35 -2.78
CA PHE A 56 -0.95 6.66 -1.66
C PHE A 56 -0.33 5.40 -1.05
N LEU A 57 0.62 5.61 -0.15
CA LEU A 57 1.21 4.57 0.67
C LEU A 57 0.76 4.70 2.12
N SER A 58 0.74 3.59 2.84
CA SER A 58 0.59 3.61 4.29
C SER A 58 1.48 2.59 4.99
N GLY A 59 1.66 2.76 6.29
CA GLY A 59 2.47 1.85 7.11
C GLY A 59 3.91 2.33 7.27
N PHE A 60 4.79 1.39 7.60
CA PHE A 60 6.15 1.67 8.06
C PHE A 60 7.21 0.91 7.29
N ILE A 61 8.31 1.59 7.05
CA ILE A 61 9.59 1.02 6.62
C ILE A 61 10.47 0.85 7.87
N TRP A 62 11.10 -0.31 8.02
CA TRP A 62 12.14 -0.54 9.02
C TRP A 62 13.52 -0.26 8.43
N ALA A 63 14.26 0.67 9.00
CA ALA A 63 15.65 0.91 8.65
C ALA A 63 16.52 0.63 9.87
N GLU A 64 17.37 -0.39 9.82
CA GLU A 64 18.10 -0.92 10.99
C GLU A 64 18.88 0.16 11.76
N ASN A 65 19.47 1.11 11.03
CA ASN A 65 20.32 2.14 11.63
C ASN A 65 19.55 3.36 12.17
N VAL A 66 18.27 3.53 11.82
CA VAL A 66 17.51 4.75 12.14
C VAL A 66 16.08 4.48 12.63
N GLY A 67 15.67 3.22 12.73
CA GLY A 67 14.35 2.82 13.22
C GLY A 67 13.25 2.94 12.18
N TRP A 68 12.07 3.36 12.64
CA TRP A 68 10.84 3.39 11.84
C TRP A 68 10.74 4.65 10.98
N ILE A 69 10.32 4.47 9.74
CA ILE A 69 9.95 5.54 8.82
C ILE A 69 8.48 5.32 8.42
N ASN A 70 7.62 6.26 8.76
CA ASN A 70 6.20 6.28 8.42
C ASN A 70 6.01 6.87 7.01
N VAL A 71 5.34 6.13 6.12
CA VAL A 71 4.98 6.60 4.76
C VAL A 71 3.55 7.12 4.65
N GLY A 72 2.79 7.11 5.75
CA GLY A 72 1.41 7.56 5.84
C GLY A 72 0.58 6.67 6.77
N ASP A 73 -0.46 7.22 7.36
CA ASP A 73 -1.32 6.50 8.32
C ASP A 73 -2.40 5.62 7.66
N GLY A 74 -2.64 5.80 6.36
CA GLY A 74 -3.65 5.09 5.59
C GLY A 74 -5.03 5.75 5.60
N SER A 75 -5.13 6.96 6.15
CA SER A 75 -6.36 7.74 6.25
C SER A 75 -6.11 9.19 5.83
N PRO A 76 -5.73 9.43 4.56
CA PRO A 76 -5.62 10.80 4.06
C PRO A 76 -6.94 11.56 4.28
N ALA A 77 -6.87 12.86 4.57
CA ALA A 77 -8.04 13.62 4.99
C ALA A 77 -9.16 13.70 3.92
N ASP A 78 -8.80 13.67 2.64
CA ASP A 78 -9.72 13.58 1.52
C ASP A 78 -9.98 12.15 1.05
N CYS A 79 -9.38 11.16 1.74
CA CYS A 79 -9.36 9.73 1.45
C CYS A 79 -8.71 9.32 0.10
N LEU A 80 -8.19 10.28 -0.68
CA LEU A 80 -7.50 10.05 -1.96
C LEU A 80 -5.98 10.18 -1.83
N GLN A 81 -5.49 11.20 -1.14
CA GLN A 81 -4.07 11.51 -1.05
C GLN A 81 -3.78 12.46 0.13
N TYR A 82 -2.60 12.34 0.71
CA TYR A 82 -2.19 13.23 1.79
C TYR A 82 -1.95 14.64 1.25
N SER A 83 -2.56 15.65 1.86
CA SER A 83 -2.39 17.06 1.49
C SER A 83 -0.95 17.57 1.66
N ASN A 84 -0.19 16.99 2.59
CA ASN A 84 1.20 17.36 2.91
C ASN A 84 1.40 18.87 3.22
N ALA A 85 0.36 19.56 3.69
CA ALA A 85 0.38 21.01 3.86
C ALA A 85 0.93 21.49 5.22
N THR A 86 0.60 20.80 6.32
CA THR A 86 0.84 21.31 7.69
C THR A 86 1.42 20.26 8.65
N GLY A 87 1.76 19.06 8.16
CA GLY A 87 2.22 17.95 9.00
C GLY A 87 1.10 17.05 9.54
N ALA A 88 -0.13 17.57 9.65
CA ALA A 88 -1.27 16.84 10.21
C ALA A 88 -1.78 15.70 9.30
N ASP A 89 -1.61 15.87 7.99
CA ASP A 89 -2.05 14.93 6.95
C ASP A 89 -0.88 14.76 5.98
N THR A 90 0.01 13.82 6.32
CA THR A 90 1.29 13.61 5.66
C THR A 90 1.51 12.15 5.31
N GLY A 91 2.17 11.96 4.18
CA GLY A 91 2.50 10.66 3.66
C GLY A 91 2.90 10.74 2.20
N VAL A 92 3.22 9.57 1.66
CA VAL A 92 3.67 9.39 0.28
C VAL A 92 2.46 9.14 -0.61
N ASN A 93 2.33 9.95 -1.64
CA ASN A 93 1.25 9.84 -2.63
C ASN A 93 1.77 9.19 -3.92
N ILE A 94 0.85 8.60 -4.67
CA ILE A 94 1.08 8.03 -6.01
C ILE A 94 0.17 8.80 -6.98
N LEU A 95 0.79 9.53 -7.91
CA LEU A 95 0.07 10.21 -8.97
C LEU A 95 -0.42 9.21 -10.03
N PRO A 96 -1.43 9.56 -10.87
CA PRO A 96 -1.95 8.65 -11.91
C PRO A 96 -0.92 8.13 -12.90
N ASN A 97 0.17 8.87 -13.12
CA ASN A 97 1.30 8.49 -13.97
C ASN A 97 2.35 7.62 -13.24
N GLY A 98 2.09 7.25 -11.99
CA GLY A 98 2.98 6.50 -11.12
C GLY A 98 4.03 7.34 -10.39
N GLU A 99 4.13 8.66 -10.60
CA GLU A 99 5.11 9.46 -9.86
C GLU A 99 4.78 9.51 -8.36
N LEU A 100 5.81 9.39 -7.52
CA LEU A 100 5.64 9.54 -6.09
C LEU A 100 5.79 11.00 -5.70
N THR A 101 4.97 11.45 -4.76
CA THR A 101 5.05 12.79 -4.16
C THR A 101 4.84 12.71 -2.65
N GLY A 102 4.95 13.84 -1.97
CA GLY A 102 4.71 13.92 -0.53
C GLY A 102 5.93 13.52 0.30
N LEU A 103 5.68 13.30 1.59
CA LEU A 103 6.73 13.19 2.61
C LEU A 103 6.52 11.95 3.47
N ALA A 104 7.59 11.20 3.69
CA ALA A 104 7.67 10.23 4.77
C ALA A 104 8.40 10.84 5.98
N TRP A 105 8.16 10.30 7.17
CA TRP A 105 8.73 10.81 8.41
C TRP A 105 9.36 9.70 9.24
N GLY A 106 10.58 9.90 9.72
CA GLY A 106 11.17 9.04 10.74
C GLY A 106 11.68 9.84 11.93
N GLU A 107 11.45 9.35 13.15
CA GLU A 107 11.79 10.07 14.39
C GLU A 107 13.27 10.45 14.47
N ASN A 108 14.15 9.56 13.98
CA ASN A 108 15.61 9.75 14.04
C ASN A 108 16.20 10.41 12.80
N VAL A 109 15.39 10.67 11.76
CA VAL A 109 15.87 11.15 10.44
C VAL A 109 15.14 12.37 9.91
N GLY A 110 14.00 12.73 10.49
CA GLY A 110 13.14 13.79 10.00
C GLY A 110 12.42 13.41 8.70
N TRP A 111 12.21 14.41 7.85
CA TRP A 111 11.44 14.27 6.62
C TRP A 111 12.25 13.66 5.48
N ILE A 112 11.59 12.79 4.72
CA ILE A 112 12.09 12.19 3.49
C ILE A 112 11.13 12.56 2.36
N ASN A 113 11.62 13.30 1.38
CA ASN A 113 10.89 13.78 0.23
C ASN A 113 10.87 12.74 -0.90
N PHE A 114 9.66 12.40 -1.34
CA PHE A 114 9.40 11.55 -2.49
C PHE A 114 9.09 12.36 -3.75
N ASP A 115 8.72 13.64 -3.65
CA ASP A 115 8.62 14.53 -4.82
C ASP A 115 10.02 15.00 -5.26
N THR A 116 10.71 14.12 -5.99
CA THR A 116 12.07 14.35 -6.49
C THR A 116 12.10 14.70 -7.97
N ARG A 117 10.93 15.00 -8.57
CA ARG A 117 10.84 15.30 -10.01
C ARG A 117 11.55 16.59 -10.39
N SER A 118 11.50 17.60 -9.54
CA SER A 118 12.23 18.86 -9.78
C SER A 118 13.74 18.65 -9.90
N ALA A 119 14.30 17.73 -9.10
CA ALA A 119 15.74 17.44 -9.08
C ALA A 119 16.16 16.40 -10.12
N LEU A 120 15.38 15.33 -10.32
CA LEU A 120 15.79 14.13 -11.06
C LEU A 120 14.92 13.82 -12.28
N GLY A 121 13.86 14.59 -12.53
CA GLY A 121 12.86 14.33 -13.57
C GLY A 121 13.43 14.30 -14.98
N LEU A 122 14.36 15.21 -15.31
CA LEU A 122 15.00 15.26 -16.63
C LEU A 122 15.87 14.03 -16.92
N MET A 123 16.27 13.30 -15.88
CA MET A 123 17.07 12.08 -16.00
C MET A 123 16.22 10.81 -15.88
N GLY A 124 14.91 10.93 -15.66
CA GLY A 124 14.02 9.79 -15.42
C GLY A 124 14.31 9.07 -14.09
N MET A 125 14.96 9.74 -13.15
CA MET A 125 15.40 9.16 -11.87
C MET A 125 14.57 9.63 -10.66
N GLN A 126 13.49 10.38 -10.91
CA GLN A 126 12.55 10.76 -9.86
C GLN A 126 11.87 9.51 -9.27
N ALA A 127 11.52 9.60 -7.97
CA ALA A 127 10.80 8.54 -7.29
C ALA A 127 9.47 8.30 -7.99
N ARG A 128 9.21 7.04 -8.31
CA ARG A 128 7.99 6.61 -9.00
C ARG A 128 7.69 5.16 -8.68
N PHE A 129 6.44 4.80 -8.82
CA PHE A 129 5.94 3.45 -8.79
C PHE A 129 5.52 3.05 -10.22
N ASP A 130 6.22 2.08 -10.78
CA ASP A 130 5.90 1.48 -12.06
C ASP A 130 4.65 0.61 -11.90
N LEU A 131 3.51 1.14 -12.32
CA LEU A 131 2.20 0.51 -12.15
C LEU A 131 2.12 -0.85 -12.84
N ALA A 132 2.78 -1.01 -13.99
CA ALA A 132 2.75 -2.24 -14.77
C ALA A 132 3.63 -3.34 -14.16
N LEU A 133 4.85 -2.98 -13.71
CA LEU A 133 5.78 -3.93 -13.11
C LEU A 133 5.64 -4.06 -11.58
N ARG A 134 4.73 -3.29 -10.99
CA ARG A 134 4.53 -3.13 -9.54
C ARG A 134 5.86 -2.89 -8.81
N ARG A 135 6.72 -2.06 -9.40
CA ARG A 135 8.11 -1.84 -8.95
C ARG A 135 8.33 -0.39 -8.55
N PHE A 136 8.94 -0.16 -7.40
CA PHE A 136 9.42 1.16 -7.02
C PHE A 136 10.69 1.50 -7.78
N ARG A 137 10.84 2.76 -8.18
CA ARG A 137 11.92 3.24 -9.04
C ARG A 137 12.34 4.65 -8.62
N GLY A 138 13.48 5.09 -9.15
CA GLY A 138 14.09 6.37 -8.84
C GLY A 138 14.61 6.48 -7.41
N TRP A 139 14.64 7.73 -6.92
CA TRP A 139 15.28 8.06 -5.66
C TRP A 139 14.44 9.00 -4.81
N ALA A 140 14.38 8.73 -3.50
CA ALA A 140 13.86 9.64 -2.48
C ALA A 140 15.02 10.34 -1.75
N TRP A 141 14.78 11.49 -1.14
CA TRP A 141 15.82 12.27 -0.48
C TRP A 141 15.40 12.72 0.92
N GLY A 142 16.26 12.57 1.92
CA GLY A 142 16.06 13.21 3.22
C GLY A 142 17.34 13.88 3.70
N GLU A 143 17.20 15.00 4.39
CA GLU A 143 18.33 15.83 4.81
C GLU A 143 19.35 15.05 5.65
N ASN A 144 18.88 14.19 6.56
CA ASN A 144 19.73 13.41 7.45
C ASN A 144 20.11 12.01 6.91
N VAL A 145 19.58 11.62 5.75
CA VAL A 145 19.76 10.26 5.19
C VAL A 145 20.29 10.25 3.76
N GLY A 146 20.45 11.44 3.15
CA GLY A 146 20.85 11.56 1.75
C GLY A 146 19.83 10.93 0.81
N TRP A 147 20.34 10.36 -0.29
CA TRP A 147 19.52 9.67 -1.29
C TRP A 147 19.24 8.23 -0.90
N ILE A 148 18.00 7.80 -1.09
CA ILE A 148 17.53 6.42 -0.94
C ILE A 148 17.23 5.89 -2.34
N ASN A 149 17.96 4.85 -2.76
CA ASN A 149 17.78 4.16 -4.02
C ASN A 149 16.58 3.20 -3.95
N LEU A 150 15.55 3.45 -4.73
CA LEU A 150 14.40 2.57 -4.91
C LEU A 150 14.55 1.67 -6.14
N ASP A 151 15.52 1.95 -7.02
CA ASP A 151 15.63 1.39 -8.38
C ASP A 151 16.81 0.43 -8.56
N ASP A 152 17.17 -0.34 -7.53
CA ASP A 152 18.20 -1.36 -7.67
C ASP A 152 17.72 -2.48 -8.61
N GLU A 153 18.46 -2.78 -9.67
CA GLU A 153 18.08 -3.84 -10.62
C GLU A 153 18.20 -5.25 -10.03
N THR A 154 19.13 -5.44 -9.10
CA THR A 154 19.42 -6.73 -8.46
C THR A 154 18.52 -6.99 -7.25
N HIS A 155 18.17 -5.95 -6.52
CA HIS A 155 17.32 -5.96 -5.32
C HIS A 155 16.07 -5.09 -5.54
N ALA A 156 15.40 -5.30 -6.67
CA ALA A 156 14.26 -4.48 -7.06
C ALA A 156 13.16 -4.50 -6.00
N LEU A 157 12.80 -3.34 -5.45
CA LEU A 157 11.69 -3.18 -4.52
C LEU A 157 10.36 -3.28 -5.27
N ARG A 158 9.49 -4.21 -4.87
CA ARG A 158 8.23 -4.51 -5.56
C ARG A 158 7.06 -4.69 -4.61
N ALA A 159 5.91 -4.17 -5.04
CA ALA A 159 4.63 -4.50 -4.42
C ALA A 159 4.13 -5.86 -4.93
N THR A 160 3.36 -6.56 -4.09
CA THR A 160 2.59 -7.70 -4.55
C THR A 160 1.66 -7.23 -5.67
N PRO A 161 1.52 -8.00 -6.75
CA PRO A 161 0.45 -7.77 -7.71
C PRO A 161 -0.89 -7.81 -6.99
N THR A 162 -1.64 -6.70 -7.04
CA THR A 162 -3.05 -6.72 -6.66
C THR A 162 -3.80 -7.38 -7.81
N CYS A 163 -4.72 -8.28 -7.49
CA CYS A 163 -5.71 -8.67 -8.47
C CYS A 163 -6.86 -7.66 -8.40
N LEU A 164 -7.34 -7.20 -9.56
CA LEU A 164 -8.27 -6.05 -9.66
C LEU A 164 -9.57 -6.24 -8.86
N GLY A 165 -9.93 -7.50 -8.55
CA GLY A 165 -11.08 -7.85 -7.74
C GLY A 165 -10.84 -7.93 -6.22
N ASP A 166 -9.60 -7.81 -5.74
CA ASP A 166 -9.26 -7.85 -4.31
C ASP A 166 -9.34 -6.44 -3.73
N VAL A 167 -10.58 -6.00 -3.51
CA VAL A 167 -10.94 -4.64 -3.10
C VAL A 167 -10.50 -4.36 -1.68
N ASP A 168 -10.62 -5.35 -0.80
CA ASP A 168 -10.22 -5.22 0.59
C ASP A 168 -8.72 -5.49 0.83
N GLN A 169 -8.00 -5.85 -0.24
CA GLN A 169 -6.56 -6.11 -0.28
C GLN A 169 -6.12 -7.22 0.69
N ASN A 170 -6.99 -8.21 0.94
CA ASN A 170 -6.68 -9.36 1.80
C ASN A 170 -5.91 -10.46 1.06
N GLY A 171 -5.68 -10.31 -0.25
CA GLY A 171 -4.98 -11.27 -1.10
C GLY A 171 -5.89 -12.33 -1.73
N VAL A 172 -7.20 -12.28 -1.53
CA VAL A 172 -8.17 -13.26 -2.03
C VAL A 172 -9.46 -12.57 -2.46
N VAL A 173 -9.80 -12.68 -3.74
CA VAL A 173 -11.08 -12.16 -4.26
C VAL A 173 -12.22 -13.07 -3.82
N ASN A 174 -13.10 -12.59 -2.97
CA ASN A 174 -14.21 -13.38 -2.44
C ASN A 174 -15.47 -12.53 -2.16
N PHE A 175 -16.39 -13.08 -1.36
CA PHE A 175 -17.62 -12.38 -1.00
C PHE A 175 -17.39 -11.09 -0.22
N SER A 176 -16.25 -10.95 0.48
CA SER A 176 -15.84 -9.71 1.14
C SER A 176 -15.74 -8.56 0.12
N ASP A 177 -15.00 -8.77 -0.96
CA ASP A 177 -14.80 -7.80 -2.03
C ASP A 177 -16.11 -7.47 -2.75
N LEU A 178 -16.89 -8.50 -3.04
CA LEU A 178 -18.20 -8.34 -3.66
C LEU A 178 -19.12 -7.48 -2.78
N ASN A 179 -19.12 -7.73 -1.47
CA ASN A 179 -19.91 -6.93 -0.54
C ASN A 179 -19.43 -5.48 -0.47
N GLN A 180 -18.13 -5.20 -0.65
CA GLN A 180 -17.64 -3.81 -0.70
C GLN A 180 -18.19 -3.07 -1.92
N VAL A 181 -18.09 -3.66 -3.12
CA VAL A 181 -18.66 -3.06 -4.34
C VAL A 181 -20.17 -2.87 -4.21
N LEU A 182 -20.88 -3.87 -3.71
CA LEU A 182 -22.33 -3.80 -3.53
C LEU A 182 -22.76 -2.79 -2.47
N SER A 183 -21.93 -2.53 -1.44
CA SER A 183 -22.26 -1.59 -0.36
C SER A 183 -22.38 -0.15 -0.84
N SER A 184 -21.71 0.18 -1.93
CA SER A 184 -21.66 1.54 -2.47
C SER A 184 -22.18 1.62 -3.91
N PHE A 185 -22.73 0.54 -4.49
CA PHE A 185 -23.14 0.48 -5.89
C PHE A 185 -23.98 1.69 -6.34
N ASN A 186 -23.60 2.28 -7.47
CA ASN A 186 -24.13 3.51 -8.05
C ASN A 186 -23.82 4.78 -7.24
N ALA A 187 -22.84 4.74 -6.33
CA ALA A 187 -22.27 5.95 -5.75
C ALA A 187 -21.29 6.60 -6.73
N SER A 188 -21.17 7.91 -6.61
CA SER A 188 -20.22 8.75 -7.35
C SER A 188 -19.56 9.74 -6.41
N GLY A 189 -18.28 10.04 -6.65
CA GLY A 189 -17.49 10.92 -5.81
C GLY A 189 -16.12 10.34 -5.51
N ASP A 190 -15.37 11.04 -4.68
CA ASP A 190 -14.09 10.55 -4.20
C ASP A 190 -14.31 9.49 -3.12
N CYS A 191 -13.42 8.50 -3.05
CA CYS A 191 -13.27 7.62 -1.88
C CYS A 191 -14.44 6.68 -1.63
N ILE A 192 -14.98 6.17 -2.72
CA ILE A 192 -16.06 5.19 -2.70
C ILE A 192 -15.45 3.81 -2.48
N LEU A 193 -15.94 3.11 -1.47
CA LEU A 193 -15.58 1.72 -1.25
C LEU A 193 -16.06 0.87 -2.42
N GLY A 194 -15.17 0.04 -2.97
CA GLY A 194 -15.49 -0.81 -4.11
C GLY A 194 -15.40 -0.14 -5.48
N ASP A 195 -14.88 1.09 -5.58
CA ASP A 195 -14.39 1.63 -6.85
C ASP A 195 -13.04 0.97 -7.17
N THR A 196 -13.10 -0.08 -7.98
CA THR A 196 -11.97 -0.98 -8.26
C THR A 196 -11.07 -0.47 -9.37
N ASN A 197 -11.59 0.37 -10.28
CA ASN A 197 -10.83 0.95 -11.37
C ASN A 197 -10.40 2.41 -11.07
N GLY A 198 -10.88 2.99 -9.98
CA GLY A 198 -10.56 4.33 -9.52
C GLY A 198 -11.15 5.44 -10.40
N ASP A 199 -12.26 5.18 -11.09
CA ASP A 199 -12.89 6.14 -12.00
C ASP A 199 -13.84 7.13 -11.30
N GLY A 200 -14.01 7.00 -9.97
CA GLY A 200 -14.84 7.86 -9.14
C GLY A 200 -16.32 7.47 -9.14
N VAL A 201 -16.66 6.30 -9.68
CA VAL A 201 -18.00 5.73 -9.61
C VAL A 201 -17.91 4.25 -9.26
N THR A 202 -18.91 3.74 -8.54
CA THR A 202 -19.07 2.29 -8.35
C THR A 202 -20.20 1.78 -9.22
N ASN A 203 -19.88 0.92 -10.17
CA ASN A 203 -20.86 0.48 -11.16
C ASN A 203 -20.65 -0.98 -11.58
N PHE A 204 -21.25 -1.38 -12.72
CA PHE A 204 -21.13 -2.74 -13.23
C PHE A 204 -19.70 -3.13 -13.62
N GLU A 205 -18.84 -2.17 -13.96
CA GLU A 205 -17.42 -2.41 -14.23
C GLU A 205 -16.70 -2.92 -12.98
N ASP A 206 -16.95 -2.30 -11.83
CA ASP A 206 -16.39 -2.74 -10.54
C ASP A 206 -16.89 -4.11 -10.11
N LEU A 207 -18.19 -4.32 -10.29
CA LEU A 207 -18.80 -5.61 -10.03
C LEU A 207 -18.17 -6.69 -10.93
N ASN A 208 -18.00 -6.38 -12.22
CA ASN A 208 -17.37 -7.29 -13.17
C ASN A 208 -15.90 -7.55 -12.83
N ASN A 209 -15.17 -6.57 -12.29
CA ASN A 209 -13.81 -6.75 -11.84
C ASN A 209 -13.74 -7.80 -10.71
N VAL A 210 -14.58 -7.67 -9.68
CA VAL A 210 -14.64 -8.69 -8.60
C VAL A 210 -15.07 -10.06 -9.15
N LEU A 211 -16.12 -10.11 -9.97
CA LEU A 211 -16.66 -11.37 -10.49
C LEU A 211 -15.69 -12.09 -11.44
N SER A 212 -14.91 -11.35 -12.24
CA SER A 212 -13.96 -11.91 -13.19
C SER A 212 -12.79 -12.62 -12.51
N TYR A 213 -12.48 -12.22 -11.26
CA TYR A 213 -11.38 -12.77 -10.48
C TYR A 213 -11.86 -13.57 -9.26
N PHE A 214 -13.16 -13.89 -9.17
CA PHE A 214 -13.76 -14.50 -7.98
C PHE A 214 -13.09 -15.84 -7.59
N ASN A 215 -12.82 -16.01 -6.30
CA ASN A 215 -12.13 -17.16 -5.69
C ASN A 215 -10.66 -17.33 -6.14
N LEU A 216 -10.04 -16.28 -6.68
CA LEU A 216 -8.60 -16.25 -6.94
C LEU A 216 -7.84 -15.74 -5.73
N ASN A 217 -6.74 -16.41 -5.42
CA ASN A 217 -5.69 -15.85 -4.57
C ASN A 217 -4.83 -14.95 -5.45
N CYS A 218 -4.65 -13.68 -5.09
CA CYS A 218 -3.70 -12.82 -5.77
C CYS A 218 -2.29 -13.40 -5.58
N PRO A 219 -1.45 -13.45 -6.63
CA PRO A 219 -0.10 -13.96 -6.50
C PRO A 219 0.74 -13.08 -5.56
N GLU A 220 1.45 -13.70 -4.60
CA GLU A 220 2.50 -13.05 -3.80
C GLU A 220 3.75 -12.72 -4.66
#